data_AF-A0A8J7QC35-F1
#
_entry.id   AF-A0A8J7QC35-F1
#
_cell.length_a   1.000
_cell.length_b   1.000
_cell.length_c   1.000
_cell.angle_alpha   90.00
_cell.angle_beta   90.00
_cell.angle_gamma   90.00
#
_symmetry.space_group_name_H-M   'P 1'
#
loop_
_entity.id
_entity.type
_entity.pdbx_description
1 polymer ?
#
loop_
_entity_poly.entity_id
_entity_poly.type
_entity_poly.pdbx_seq_one_letter_code
_entity_poly.pdbx_strand_id
1 'polypeptide(L)'
;MDEPTQAWLVQVARNETDEVEGFSKEGAYVIHDRATVFGDRFKQNLAGAEVTTVKLPPRSPNLNAHVERVIRSIREERLDRFVIFSKGQLDYLLREYVAFYNEERPHQGLKNRLVSGKQGKSEGRIRRRTRLGGLLRFYDRVSG
;
A
#
# COMPACT_ATOMS: atom_id res chain seq x y z
N MET A 1 5.86 12.35 -14.30
CA MET A 1 5.91 11.09 -13.53
C MET A 1 6.27 10.04 -14.54
N ASP A 2 7.44 9.42 -14.42
CA ASP A 2 7.87 8.43 -15.40
C ASP A 2 6.95 7.21 -15.35
N GLU A 3 6.59 6.68 -16.51
CA GLU A 3 5.80 5.45 -16.59
C GLU A 3 6.61 4.28 -16.02
N PRO A 4 5.96 3.36 -15.27
CA PRO A 4 6.64 2.21 -14.72
C PRO A 4 7.24 1.35 -15.85
N THR A 5 8.52 1.04 -15.74
CA THR A 5 9.22 0.20 -16.71
C THR A 5 9.28 -1.26 -16.24
N GLN A 6 9.50 -2.20 -17.16
CA GLN A 6 9.75 -3.59 -16.80
C GLN A 6 10.96 -3.74 -15.88
N ALA A 7 12.03 -2.96 -16.12
CA ALA A 7 13.23 -2.99 -15.28
C ALA A 7 12.93 -2.53 -13.85
N TRP A 8 12.10 -1.51 -13.69
CA TRP A 8 11.63 -1.07 -12.39
C TRP A 8 10.79 -2.15 -11.69
N LEU A 9 9.84 -2.79 -12.40
CA LEU A 9 9.04 -3.88 -11.80
C LEU A 9 9.88 -5.10 -11.40
N VAL A 10 10.92 -5.44 -12.16
CA VAL A 10 11.88 -6.48 -11.77
C VAL A 10 12.53 -6.15 -10.42
N GLN A 11 12.86 -4.88 -10.16
CA GLN A 11 13.38 -4.46 -8.86
C GLN A 11 12.30 -4.49 -7.78
N VAL A 12 11.05 -4.12 -8.09
CA VAL A 12 9.93 -4.27 -7.16
C VAL A 12 9.78 -5.74 -6.75
N ALA A 13 9.79 -6.68 -7.68
CA ALA A 13 9.71 -8.11 -7.37
C ALA A 13 10.81 -8.55 -6.39
N ARG A 14 12.06 -8.07 -6.58
CA ARG A 14 13.17 -8.38 -5.66
C ARG A 14 12.93 -7.84 -4.26
N ASN A 15 12.44 -6.60 -4.15
CA ASN A 15 12.14 -5.99 -2.86
C ASN A 15 10.99 -6.74 -2.17
N GLU A 16 9.95 -7.13 -2.93
CA GLU A 16 8.78 -7.85 -2.42
C GLU A 16 9.13 -9.24 -1.86
N THR A 17 10.12 -9.92 -2.46
CA THR A 17 10.56 -11.26 -2.07
C THR A 17 11.87 -11.27 -1.29
N ASP A 18 12.32 -10.11 -0.82
CA ASP A 18 13.52 -10.03 0.02
C ASP A 18 13.33 -10.88 1.28
N GLU A 19 14.36 -11.61 1.69
CA GLU A 19 14.26 -12.55 2.81
C GLU A 19 13.96 -11.84 4.14
N VAL A 20 14.52 -10.64 4.34
CA VAL A 20 14.45 -9.88 5.58
C VAL A 20 13.26 -8.94 5.56
N GLU A 21 13.18 -8.08 4.54
CA GLU A 21 12.22 -6.98 4.48
C GLU A 21 11.01 -7.28 3.57
N GLY A 22 11.07 -8.34 2.76
CA GLY A 22 10.06 -8.66 1.78
C GLY A 22 8.75 -9.14 2.41
N PHE A 23 7.64 -8.65 1.85
CA PHE A 23 6.29 -9.00 2.29
C PHE A 23 5.86 -10.39 1.80
N SER A 24 6.21 -10.74 0.55
CA SER A 24 5.81 -12.00 -0.07
C SER A 24 6.78 -13.11 0.33
N LYS A 25 6.24 -14.18 0.94
CA LYS A 25 7.00 -15.36 1.36
C LYS A 25 6.65 -16.56 0.48
N GLU A 26 7.39 -17.67 0.66
CA GLU A 26 7.13 -18.94 -0.01
C GLU A 26 5.63 -19.31 0.03
N GLY A 27 5.08 -19.68 -1.13
CA GLY A 27 3.66 -20.03 -1.28
C GLY A 27 2.71 -18.84 -1.42
N ALA A 28 3.21 -17.59 -1.41
CA ALA A 28 2.38 -16.42 -1.66
C ALA A 28 1.94 -16.32 -3.14
N TYR A 29 0.91 -15.50 -3.36
CA TYR A 29 0.37 -15.21 -4.69
C TYR A 29 0.42 -13.71 -4.97
N VAL A 30 0.93 -13.34 -6.14
CA VAL A 30 0.88 -11.97 -6.66
C VAL A 30 -0.14 -11.91 -7.79
N ILE A 31 -1.25 -11.24 -7.53
CA ILE A 31 -2.33 -11.04 -8.51
C ILE A 31 -2.10 -9.70 -9.22
N HIS A 32 -2.12 -9.70 -10.55
CA HIS A 32 -1.93 -8.49 -11.34
C HIS A 32 -2.78 -8.49 -12.62
N ASP A 33 -2.99 -7.31 -13.20
CA ASP A 33 -3.69 -7.16 -14.47
C ASP A 33 -2.85 -7.66 -15.66
N ARG A 34 -3.28 -7.37 -16.90
CA ARG A 34 -2.58 -7.86 -18.10
C ARG A 34 -1.62 -6.82 -18.69
N ALA A 35 -1.22 -5.80 -17.93
CA ALA A 35 -0.28 -4.79 -18.43
C ALA A 35 1.07 -5.41 -18.82
N THR A 36 1.64 -4.95 -19.93
CA THR A 36 2.86 -5.51 -20.53
C THR A 36 4.11 -5.28 -19.67
N VAL A 37 4.04 -4.37 -18.70
CA VAL A 37 5.10 -4.12 -17.72
C VAL A 37 5.36 -5.34 -16.82
N PHE A 38 4.37 -6.23 -16.64
CA PHE A 38 4.52 -7.52 -15.94
C PHE A 38 5.15 -8.60 -16.85
N GLY A 39 6.39 -8.34 -17.27
CA GLY A 39 7.15 -9.18 -18.20
C GLY A 39 7.68 -10.49 -17.60
N ASP A 40 8.37 -11.27 -18.43
CA ASP A 40 8.88 -12.60 -18.03
C ASP A 40 9.87 -12.56 -16.87
N ARG A 41 10.79 -11.60 -16.86
CA ARG A 41 11.78 -11.44 -15.79
C ARG A 41 11.13 -11.13 -14.42
N PHE A 42 10.05 -10.36 -14.42
CA PHE A 42 9.28 -10.08 -13.19
C PHE A 42 8.72 -11.38 -12.61
N LYS A 43 8.06 -12.19 -13.46
CA LYS A 43 7.49 -13.47 -13.04
C LYS A 43 8.55 -14.48 -12.62
N GLN A 44 9.70 -14.51 -13.30
CA GLN A 44 10.83 -15.38 -12.94
C GLN A 44 11.42 -15.04 -11.58
N ASN A 45 11.58 -13.75 -11.24
CA ASN A 45 12.04 -13.35 -9.90
C ASN A 45 11.09 -13.84 -8.81
N LEU A 46 9.78 -13.64 -9.00
CA LEU A 46 8.78 -14.11 -8.03
C LEU A 46 8.78 -15.63 -7.91
N ALA A 47 8.83 -16.35 -9.03
CA ALA A 47 8.90 -17.80 -9.04
C ALA A 47 10.18 -18.35 -8.37
N GLY A 48 11.31 -17.63 -8.49
CA GLY A 48 12.55 -17.99 -7.80
C GLY A 48 12.47 -17.89 -6.27
N ALA A 49 11.49 -17.15 -5.75
CA ALA A 49 11.15 -17.08 -4.32
C ALA A 49 9.86 -17.87 -3.99
N GLU A 50 9.45 -18.79 -4.88
CA GLU A 50 8.26 -19.63 -4.72
C GLU A 50 6.95 -18.83 -4.57
N VAL A 51 6.90 -17.64 -5.17
CA VAL A 51 5.72 -16.78 -5.26
C VAL A 51 5.03 -16.97 -6.62
N THR A 52 3.74 -17.33 -6.59
CA THR A 52 2.97 -17.61 -7.80
C THR A 52 2.32 -16.34 -8.37
N THR A 53 2.59 -16.02 -9.64
CA THR A 53 1.90 -14.90 -10.32
C THR A 53 0.58 -15.34 -10.92
N VAL A 54 -0.50 -14.61 -10.62
CA VAL A 54 -1.84 -14.85 -11.18
C VAL A 54 -2.27 -13.64 -12.00
N LYS A 55 -2.50 -13.87 -13.29
CA LYS A 55 -3.02 -12.82 -14.18
C LYS A 55 -4.54 -12.78 -14.11
N LEU A 56 -5.09 -11.58 -14.01
CA LEU A 56 -6.53 -11.40 -14.12
C LEU A 56 -7.05 -11.89 -15.49
N PRO A 57 -8.25 -12.48 -15.54
CA PRO A 57 -8.93 -12.79 -16.79
C PRO A 57 -9.02 -11.57 -17.72
N PRO A 58 -9.01 -11.77 -19.05
CA PRO A 58 -9.14 -10.66 -20.00
C PRO A 58 -10.41 -9.85 -19.76
N ARG A 59 -10.27 -8.51 -19.80
CA ARG A 59 -11.40 -7.55 -19.69
C ARG A 59 -12.20 -7.69 -18.38
N SER A 60 -11.51 -7.97 -17.27
CA SER A 60 -12.14 -8.07 -15.94
C SER A 60 -11.69 -6.96 -14.98
N PRO A 61 -12.04 -5.68 -15.25
CA PRO A 61 -11.61 -4.55 -14.42
C PRO A 61 -12.10 -4.68 -12.97
N ASN A 62 -13.28 -5.28 -12.75
CA ASN A 62 -13.83 -5.51 -11.42
C ASN A 62 -12.93 -6.37 -10.53
N LEU A 63 -12.09 -7.24 -11.11
CA LEU A 63 -11.16 -8.08 -10.33
C LEU A 63 -9.91 -7.32 -9.89
N ASN A 64 -9.66 -6.12 -10.44
CA ASN A 64 -8.62 -5.21 -10.00
C ASN A 64 -9.14 -4.11 -9.06
N ALA A 65 -10.43 -4.12 -8.74
CA ALA A 65 -11.10 -3.02 -8.03
C ALA A 65 -10.48 -2.71 -6.66
N HIS A 66 -9.88 -3.69 -5.98
CA HIS A 66 -9.20 -3.46 -4.71
C HIS A 66 -7.96 -2.57 -4.87
N VAL A 67 -7.09 -2.89 -5.83
CA VAL A 67 -5.88 -2.10 -6.12
C VAL A 67 -6.28 -0.71 -6.61
N GLU A 68 -7.24 -0.63 -7.53
CA GLU A 68 -7.74 0.64 -8.04
C GLU A 68 -8.35 1.50 -6.93
N ARG A 69 -9.07 0.89 -5.98
CA ARG A 69 -9.62 1.60 -4.83
C ARG A 69 -8.54 2.12 -3.89
N VAL A 70 -7.48 1.35 -3.65
CA VAL A 70 -6.33 1.82 -2.85
C VAL A 70 -5.66 3.01 -3.54
N ILE A 71 -5.36 2.91 -4.84
CA ILE A 71 -4.76 4.00 -5.61
C ILE A 71 -5.65 5.24 -5.55
N ARG A 72 -6.96 5.08 -5.75
CA ARG A 72 -7.93 6.17 -5.66
C ARG A 72 -7.93 6.82 -4.28
N SER A 73 -7.99 6.04 -3.21
CA SER A 73 -7.94 6.58 -1.84
C SER A 73 -6.66 7.37 -1.58
N ILE A 74 -5.51 6.92 -2.10
CA ILE A 74 -4.25 7.67 -1.98
C ILE A 74 -4.36 9.03 -2.71
N ARG A 75 -4.89 9.05 -3.94
CA ARG A 75 -4.97 10.27 -4.75
C ARG A 75 -6.02 11.24 -4.22
N GLU A 76 -7.28 10.82 -4.21
CA GLU A 76 -8.44 11.67 -3.93
C GLU A 76 -8.52 12.11 -2.47
N GLU A 77 -8.22 11.22 -1.51
CA GLU A 77 -8.39 11.59 -0.11
C GLU A 77 -7.31 12.59 0.33
N ARG A 78 -6.09 12.50 -0.24
CA ARG A 78 -4.90 13.15 0.32
C ARG A 78 -4.01 13.87 -0.67
N LEU A 79 -3.54 13.21 -1.72
CA LEU A 79 -2.52 13.81 -2.58
C LEU A 79 -3.04 14.98 -3.40
N ASP A 80 -4.32 14.97 -3.76
CA ASP A 80 -4.97 16.10 -4.45
C ASP A 80 -4.99 17.38 -3.60
N ARG A 81 -4.62 17.29 -2.32
CA ARG A 81 -4.49 18.45 -1.42
C ARG A 81 -3.09 19.07 -1.39
N PHE A 82 -2.13 18.51 -2.13
CA PHE A 82 -0.76 19.01 -2.18
C PHE A 82 -0.39 19.43 -3.58
N VAL A 83 0.30 20.57 -3.68
CA VAL A 83 1.13 20.84 -4.87
C VAL A 83 2.46 20.14 -4.67
N ILE A 84 2.77 19.21 -5.57
CA ILE A 84 3.94 18.32 -5.48
C ILE A 84 5.01 18.83 -6.44
N PHE A 85 6.15 19.25 -5.90
CA PHE A 85 7.24 19.87 -6.66
C PHE A 85 8.41 18.93 -6.91
N SER A 86 8.45 17.76 -6.25
CA SER A 86 9.54 16.80 -6.44
C SER A 86 9.11 15.35 -6.16
N LYS A 87 9.89 14.40 -6.68
CA LYS A 87 9.73 12.97 -6.36
C LYS A 87 9.92 12.73 -4.85
N GLY A 88 10.92 13.34 -4.22
CA GLY A 88 11.17 13.18 -2.79
C GLY A 88 9.99 13.65 -1.93
N GLN A 89 9.31 14.73 -2.34
CA GLN A 89 8.08 15.16 -1.69
C GLN A 89 6.96 14.13 -1.86
N LEU A 90 6.77 13.60 -3.08
CA LEU A 90 5.77 12.54 -3.32
C LEU A 90 6.06 11.29 -2.50
N ASP A 91 7.32 10.83 -2.45
CA ASP A 91 7.73 9.65 -1.68
C ASP A 91 7.44 9.85 -0.19
N TYR A 92 7.73 11.04 0.36
CA TYR A 92 7.41 11.39 1.74
C TYR A 92 5.89 11.34 2.00
N LEU A 93 5.09 11.97 1.13
CA LEU A 93 3.63 11.98 1.26
C LEU A 93 3.03 10.58 1.19
N LEU A 94 3.52 9.75 0.26
CA LEU A 94 3.10 8.35 0.12
C LEU A 94 3.46 7.53 1.35
N ARG A 95 4.68 7.67 1.88
CA ARG A 95 5.12 6.94 3.07
C ARG A 95 4.27 7.29 4.29
N GLU A 96 4.04 8.59 4.53
CA GLU A 96 3.18 9.04 5.64
C GLU A 96 1.74 8.56 5.48
N TYR A 97 1.22 8.53 4.25
CA TYR A 97 -0.11 8.02 3.98
C TYR A 97 -0.22 6.51 4.22
N VAL A 98 0.72 5.71 3.71
CA VAL A 98 0.70 4.25 3.87
C VAL A 98 0.79 3.88 5.36
N ALA A 99 1.67 4.53 6.12
CA ALA A 99 1.75 4.34 7.57
C ALA A 99 0.41 4.67 8.24
N PHE A 100 -0.19 5.82 7.93
CA PHE A 100 -1.51 6.17 8.46
C PHE A 100 -2.59 5.16 8.06
N TYR A 101 -2.63 4.75 6.79
CA TYR A 101 -3.65 3.84 6.27
C TYR A 101 -3.59 2.48 6.98
N ASN A 102 -2.41 1.93 7.17
CA ASN A 102 -2.24 0.60 7.76
C ASN A 102 -2.34 0.62 9.30
N GLU A 103 -1.76 1.64 9.93
CA GLU A 103 -1.53 1.63 11.37
C GLU A 103 -2.45 2.54 12.18
N GLU A 104 -3.12 3.50 11.55
CA GLU A 104 -3.83 4.57 12.28
C GLU A 104 -5.28 4.76 11.82
N ARG A 105 -5.61 4.39 10.58
CA ARG A 105 -6.95 4.52 10.00
C ARG A 105 -7.82 3.30 10.35
N PRO A 106 -8.97 3.49 11.00
CA PRO A 106 -9.98 2.44 11.15
C PRO A 106 -10.60 2.12 9.79
N HIS A 107 -10.77 0.83 9.49
CA HIS A 107 -11.41 0.39 8.24
C HIS A 107 -12.77 -0.23 8.51
N GLN A 108 -13.84 0.31 7.91
CA GLN A 108 -15.20 -0.20 8.07
C GLN A 108 -15.31 -1.68 7.66
N GLY A 109 -14.65 -2.06 6.56
CA GLY A 109 -14.59 -3.46 6.11
C GLY A 109 -13.88 -4.41 7.10
N LEU A 110 -13.13 -3.87 8.07
CA LEU A 110 -12.45 -4.63 9.12
C LEU A 110 -13.13 -4.46 10.49
N LYS A 111 -14.42 -4.11 10.53
CA LYS A 111 -15.17 -3.79 11.77
C LYS A 111 -14.54 -2.64 12.55
N ASN A 112 -14.11 -1.59 11.84
CA ASN A 112 -13.40 -0.41 12.37
C ASN A 112 -12.09 -0.74 13.10
N ARG A 113 -11.44 -1.85 12.73
CA ARG A 113 -10.08 -2.17 13.19
C ARG A 113 -9.02 -1.60 12.26
N LEU A 114 -7.83 -1.43 12.81
CA LEU A 114 -6.61 -1.13 12.06
C LEU A 114 -6.13 -2.37 11.29
N VAL A 115 -5.39 -2.18 10.19
CA VAL A 115 -4.85 -3.28 9.37
C VAL A 115 -3.72 -3.99 10.12
N SER A 116 -2.72 -3.23 10.57
CA SER A 116 -1.53 -3.76 11.26
C SER A 116 -1.10 -2.94 12.48
N GLY A 117 -1.79 -1.84 12.79
CA GLY A 117 -1.49 -1.01 13.95
C GLY A 117 -1.96 -1.59 15.29
N LYS A 118 -1.40 -1.09 16.38
CA LYS A 118 -1.86 -1.40 17.75
C LYS A 118 -3.27 -0.87 17.94
N GLN A 119 -4.21 -1.76 18.25
CA GLN A 119 -5.60 -1.38 18.49
C GLN A 119 -5.69 -0.44 19.70
N GLY A 120 -6.58 0.55 19.60
CA GLY A 120 -6.80 1.53 20.66
C GLY A 120 -7.37 0.92 21.93
N LYS A 121 -7.13 1.58 23.07
CA LYS A 121 -7.76 1.23 24.35
C LYS A 121 -9.21 1.70 24.37
N SER A 122 -10.06 1.02 25.14
CA SER A 122 -11.46 1.41 25.37
C SER A 122 -11.58 2.58 26.35
N GLU A 123 -10.62 2.73 27.27
CA GLU A 123 -10.64 3.68 28.37
C GLU A 123 -9.43 4.64 28.36
N GLY A 124 -9.52 5.72 29.14
CA GLY A 124 -8.48 6.75 29.24
C GLY A 124 -8.77 8.01 28.41
N ARG A 125 -7.92 9.02 28.53
CA ARG A 125 -8.11 10.32 27.86
C ARG A 125 -7.89 10.17 26.36
N ILE A 126 -8.81 10.70 25.56
CA ILE A 126 -8.65 10.77 24.09
C ILE A 126 -7.54 11.78 23.77
N ARG A 127 -6.57 11.33 22.98
CA ARG A 127 -5.51 12.14 22.40
C ARG A 127 -5.66 12.16 20.89
N ARG A 128 -5.54 13.35 20.32
CA ARG A 128 -5.47 13.55 18.86
C ARG A 128 -4.02 13.58 18.42
N ARG A 129 -3.69 12.84 17.37
CA ARG A 129 -2.41 12.91 16.68
C ARG A 129 -2.64 13.26 15.21
N THR A 130 -1.62 13.85 14.60
CA THR A 130 -1.71 14.37 13.24
C THR A 130 -0.44 14.15 12.44
N ARG A 131 -0.57 13.97 11.12
CA ARG A 131 0.53 13.97 10.16
C ARG A 131 0.21 14.95 9.02
N LEU A 132 1.22 15.28 8.22
CA LEU A 132 1.10 16.11 7.02
C LEU A 132 0.35 17.43 7.28
N GLY A 133 0.80 18.20 8.28
CA GLY A 133 0.21 19.50 8.60
C GLY A 133 -1.23 19.45 9.13
N GLY A 134 -1.68 18.30 9.66
CA GLY A 134 -3.03 18.14 10.20
C GLY A 134 -4.04 17.59 9.20
N LEU A 135 -3.62 17.26 7.98
CA LEU A 135 -4.46 16.61 6.99
C LEU A 135 -4.83 15.20 7.45
N LEU A 136 -3.85 14.41 7.88
CA LEU A 136 -4.08 13.10 8.48
C LEU A 136 -4.32 13.30 9.97
N ARG A 137 -5.43 12.76 10.47
CA ARG A 137 -5.82 12.84 11.88
C ARG A 137 -6.20 11.45 12.35
N PHE A 138 -5.69 11.08 13.52
CA PHE A 138 -6.06 9.86 14.20
C PHE A 138 -6.17 10.11 15.69
N TYR A 139 -6.91 9.25 16.36
CA TYR A 139 -7.26 9.40 17.76
C TYR A 139 -6.93 8.11 18.49
N ASP A 140 -6.20 8.22 19.58
CA ASP A 140 -5.91 7.12 20.48
C ASP A 140 -6.30 7.49 21.91
N ARG A 141 -6.33 6.49 22.80
CA ARG A 141 -6.49 6.72 24.24
C ARG A 141 -5.19 6.40 24.95
N VAL A 142 -4.74 7.33 25.79
CA VAL A 142 -3.58 7.13 26.66
C VAL A 142 -4.05 6.59 28.01
N SER A 143 -3.28 5.67 28.59
CA SER A 143 -3.46 5.33 30.00
C SER A 143 -3.10 6.54 30.83
N GLY A 144 -3.93 6.84 31.84
CA GLY A 144 -3.54 7.72 32.93
C GLY A 144 -2.44 7.09 33.77
#